data_AF-A0A8C0FKZ6-F1
#
_entry.id   AF-A0A8C0FKZ6-F1
#
_cell.length_a   1.000
_cell.length_b   1.000
_cell.length_c   1.000
_cell.angle_alpha   90.00
_cell.angle_beta   90.00
_cell.angle_gamma   90.00
#
_symmetry.space_group_name_H-M   'P 1'
#
loop_
_entity.id
_entity.type
_entity.pdbx_description
1 polymer ?
#
loop_
_entity_poly.entity_id
_entity_poly.type
_entity_poly.pdbx_seq_one_letter_code
_entity_poly.pdbx_strand_id
1 'polypeptide(L)'
;MASSCRFRADNLNKLKNLCSKTIGDKMKKKEPVGTDESIPESVQNLDELTIDVLGALQVSQIKKVRLLIDEAILKCDAERVRLEAERFESLREIGNLLHPSVPISNDEDVDNKVERVWGDCSCRKKYSHVDLVVMVDGYEGEKGAVVAGSRGYFLKGPLVFLEQALIQYALQSLRAKGYTPVYTPFFMRKEVMQEVAQLSQFDEELYKVSGSTPIEQFVYASPHDNKSWEMFEEMMATAEDFYQSLGIPYHIVNIVSGRGRGFLTRATSLCRAGPGGDRPPLPAPRVEFVHMLNATMCATTRTICAILENYQTEEGVRIPERLRAFIVTCVPCVLCVCSVIR
;
A
#
# COMPACT_ATOMS: atom_id res chain seq x y z
N MET A 1 -1.97 27.09 0.31
CA MET A 1 -3.21 27.87 0.11
C MET A 1 -4.31 27.52 1.12
N ALA A 2 -4.69 26.25 1.33
CA ALA A 2 -5.72 25.88 2.33
C ALA A 2 -5.44 26.39 3.75
N SER A 3 -4.18 26.36 4.21
CA SER A 3 -3.79 26.92 5.51
C SER A 3 -4.00 28.43 5.62
N SER A 4 -3.89 29.16 4.51
CA SER A 4 -4.15 30.61 4.46
C SER A 4 -5.65 30.90 4.58
N CYS A 5 -6.50 30.11 3.91
CA CYS A 5 -7.96 30.18 4.06
C CYS A 5 -8.37 29.92 5.52
N ARG A 6 -7.76 28.94 6.18
CA ARG A 6 -7.99 28.67 7.61
C ARG A 6 -7.57 29.85 8.49
N PHE A 7 -6.37 30.39 8.28
CA PHE A 7 -5.88 31.55 9.02
C PHE A 7 -6.79 32.78 8.83
N ARG A 8 -7.24 33.05 7.60
CA ARG A 8 -8.17 34.13 7.28
C ARG A 8 -9.53 33.92 7.96
N ALA A 9 -10.09 32.72 7.89
CA ALA A 9 -11.35 32.38 8.56
C ALA A 9 -11.25 32.54 10.09
N ASP A 10 -10.15 32.13 10.71
CA ASP A 10 -9.92 32.30 12.15
C ASP A 10 -9.87 33.78 12.54
N ASN A 11 -9.22 34.63 11.74
CA ASN A 11 -9.17 36.07 11.99
C ASN A 11 -10.51 36.77 11.76
N LEU A 12 -11.24 36.40 10.69
CA LEU A 12 -12.59 36.88 10.43
C LEU A 12 -13.56 36.50 11.57
N ASN A 13 -13.42 35.30 12.16
CA ASN A 13 -14.21 34.90 13.33
C ASN A 13 -13.88 35.75 14.57
N LYS A 14 -12.60 36.07 14.82
CA LYS A 14 -12.22 37.01 15.89
C LYS A 14 -12.83 38.39 15.66
N LEU A 15 -12.82 38.85 14.41
CA LEU A 15 -13.38 40.14 14.04
C LEU A 15 -14.91 40.19 14.17
N LYS A 16 -15.60 39.12 13.79
CA LYS A 16 -17.04 38.93 14.02
C LYS A 16 -17.40 38.99 15.51
N ASN A 17 -16.59 38.37 16.37
CA ASN A 17 -16.75 38.44 17.82
C ASN A 17 -16.57 39.87 18.34
N LEU A 18 -15.58 40.60 17.80
CA LEU A 18 -15.36 42.00 18.13
C LEU A 18 -16.56 42.87 17.72
N CYS A 19 -17.07 42.73 16.49
CA CYS A 19 -18.29 43.42 16.04
C CYS A 19 -19.48 43.15 16.97
N SER A 20 -19.66 41.89 17.39
CA SER A 20 -20.75 41.51 18.29
C SER A 20 -20.61 42.13 19.68
N LYS A 21 -19.39 42.24 20.21
CA LYS A 21 -19.10 42.93 21.47
C LYS A 21 -19.37 44.43 21.37
N THR A 22 -18.89 45.08 20.30
CA THR A 22 -19.11 46.52 20.06
C THR A 22 -20.59 46.87 19.93
N ILE A 23 -21.39 46.04 19.24
CA ILE A 23 -22.85 46.19 19.18
C ILE A 23 -23.45 46.13 20.60
N GLY A 24 -23.04 45.14 21.40
CA GLY A 24 -23.52 45.00 22.78
C GLY A 24 -23.19 46.22 23.66
N ASP A 25 -21.99 46.77 23.53
CA ASP A 25 -21.55 47.94 24.30
C ASP A 25 -22.29 49.23 23.88
N LYS A 26 -22.52 49.43 22.57
CA LYS A 26 -23.32 50.56 22.05
C LYS A 26 -24.80 50.49 22.47
N MET A 27 -25.38 49.29 22.47
CA MET A 27 -26.76 49.07 22.93
C MET A 27 -26.90 49.35 24.43
N LYS A 28 -25.92 48.97 25.27
CA LYS A 28 -25.89 49.30 26.70
C LYS A 28 -25.81 50.81 26.97
N LYS A 29 -25.09 51.55 26.11
CA LYS A 29 -24.97 53.02 26.17
C LYS A 29 -26.22 53.76 25.65
N LYS A 30 -27.26 53.04 25.19
CA LYS A 30 -28.48 53.59 24.58
C LYS A 30 -28.20 54.48 23.36
N GLU A 31 -27.12 54.20 22.63
CA GLU A 31 -26.87 54.86 21.35
C GLU A 31 -27.98 54.52 20.35
N PRO A 32 -28.46 55.48 19.53
CA PRO A 32 -29.47 55.21 18.52
C PRO A 32 -28.94 54.20 17.51
N VAL A 33 -29.78 53.21 17.15
CA VAL A 33 -29.41 52.11 16.26
C VAL A 33 -28.99 52.61 14.88
N GLY A 34 -29.52 53.76 14.46
CA GLY A 34 -29.26 54.34 13.15
C GLY A 34 -30.10 53.68 12.06
N THR A 35 -30.46 54.45 11.03
CA THR A 35 -31.17 53.95 9.83
C THR A 35 -30.26 53.87 8.61
N ASP A 36 -29.05 54.40 8.70
CA ASP A 36 -28.09 54.36 7.60
C ASP A 36 -27.45 52.98 7.51
N GLU A 37 -27.56 52.34 6.35
CA GLU A 37 -26.98 51.04 6.06
C GLU A 37 -25.84 51.13 5.03
N SER A 38 -25.39 52.34 4.68
CA SER A 38 -24.24 52.53 3.79
C SER A 38 -22.95 52.13 4.53
N ILE A 39 -22.12 51.32 3.88
CA ILE A 39 -20.80 50.92 4.40
C ILE A 39 -19.75 51.82 3.72
N PRO A 40 -18.94 52.58 4.48
CA PRO A 40 -17.85 53.36 3.90
C PRO A 40 -16.85 52.46 3.15
N GLU A 41 -16.25 52.95 2.06
CA GLU A 41 -15.25 52.19 1.29
C GLU A 41 -14.06 51.72 2.15
N SER A 42 -13.69 52.49 3.17
CA SER A 42 -12.64 52.14 4.15
C SER A 42 -12.95 50.88 4.99
N VAL A 43 -14.21 50.44 5.01
CA VAL A 43 -14.69 49.28 5.78
C VAL A 43 -14.94 48.06 4.89
N GLN A 44 -14.83 48.20 3.56
CA GLN A 44 -14.94 47.09 2.61
C GLN A 44 -13.73 46.15 2.68
N ASN A 45 -12.56 46.67 3.06
CA ASN A 45 -11.39 45.84 3.31
C ASN A 45 -11.45 45.27 4.74
N LEU A 46 -11.98 44.04 4.85
CA LEU A 46 -12.16 43.37 6.14
C LEU A 46 -10.86 43.16 6.93
N ASP A 47 -9.72 43.17 6.24
CA ASP A 47 -8.40 42.94 6.84
C ASP A 47 -7.84 44.18 7.59
N GLU A 48 -8.44 45.37 7.40
CA GLU A 48 -8.02 46.64 8.01
C GLU A 48 -8.94 47.12 9.15
N LEU A 49 -9.94 46.32 9.53
CA LEU A 49 -10.92 46.68 10.56
C LEU A 49 -10.30 46.69 11.97
N THR A 50 -10.30 47.87 12.61
CA THR A 50 -9.86 48.06 14.01
C THR A 50 -11.01 48.42 14.94
N ILE A 51 -10.76 48.38 16.24
CA ILE A 51 -11.73 48.76 17.29
C ILE A 51 -12.20 50.21 17.10
N ASP A 52 -11.29 51.11 16.74
CA ASP A 52 -11.58 52.54 16.57
C ASP A 52 -12.50 52.80 15.36
N VAL A 53 -12.26 52.10 14.25
CA VAL A 53 -13.11 52.15 13.05
C VAL A 53 -14.51 51.61 13.34
N LEU A 54 -14.60 50.50 14.09
CA LEU A 54 -15.89 49.92 14.51
C LEU A 54 -16.63 50.82 15.51
N GLY A 55 -15.91 51.56 16.36
CA GLY A 55 -16.47 52.49 17.33
C GLY A 55 -17.16 53.71 16.70
N ALA A 56 -16.67 54.15 15.55
CA ALA A 56 -17.20 55.29 14.80
C ALA A 56 -18.49 54.98 14.01
N LEU A 57 -18.85 53.71 13.83
CA LEU A 57 -20.00 53.27 13.05
C LEU A 57 -21.30 53.21 13.86
N GLN A 58 -22.45 53.31 13.16
CA GLN A 58 -23.79 53.05 13.71
C GLN A 58 -24.05 51.54 13.84
N VAL A 59 -25.01 51.15 14.70
CA VAL A 59 -25.32 49.73 14.95
C VAL A 59 -25.84 49.04 13.68
N SER A 60 -26.63 49.73 12.85
CA SER A 60 -27.07 49.27 11.52
C SER A 60 -25.90 48.92 10.59
N GLN A 61 -24.88 49.79 10.55
CA GLN A 61 -23.68 49.59 9.73
C GLN A 61 -22.83 48.42 10.22
N ILE A 62 -22.61 48.29 11.54
CA ILE A 62 -21.83 47.18 12.12
C ILE A 62 -22.53 45.83 11.87
N LYS A 63 -23.88 45.78 11.91
CA LYS A 63 -24.64 44.58 11.54
C LYS A 63 -24.40 44.18 10.07
N LYS A 64 -24.31 45.15 9.16
CA LYS A 64 -24.03 44.87 7.74
C LYS A 64 -22.59 44.44 7.48
N VAL A 65 -21.61 45.03 8.18
CA VAL A 65 -20.21 44.57 8.18
C VAL A 65 -20.11 43.12 8.67
N ARG A 66 -20.86 42.76 9.71
CA ARG A 66 -20.93 41.38 10.18
C ARG A 66 -21.46 40.40 9.11
N LEU A 67 -22.45 40.81 8.32
CA LEU A 67 -22.94 39.99 7.20
C LEU A 67 -21.86 39.77 6.13
N LEU A 68 -21.07 40.80 5.79
CA LEU A 68 -19.94 40.66 4.88
C LEU A 68 -18.84 39.74 5.43
N ILE A 69 -18.58 39.81 6.75
CA ILE A 69 -17.66 38.88 7.42
C ILE A 69 -18.19 37.44 7.33
N ASP A 70 -19.48 37.23 7.58
CA ASP A 70 -20.12 35.92 7.47
C ASP A 70 -20.04 35.36 6.03
N GLU A 71 -20.26 36.20 5.01
CA GLU A 71 -20.09 35.82 3.60
C GLU A 71 -18.63 35.48 3.26
N ALA A 72 -17.67 36.27 3.75
CA ALA A 72 -16.25 36.02 3.54
C ALA A 72 -15.77 34.71 4.21
N ILE A 73 -16.32 34.37 5.39
CA ILE A 73 -16.06 33.08 6.07
C ILE A 73 -16.61 31.94 5.21
N LEU A 74 -17.85 32.03 4.73
CA LEU A 74 -18.45 30.99 3.87
C LEU A 74 -17.63 30.76 2.59
N LYS A 75 -17.12 31.83 1.98
CA LYS A 75 -16.23 31.74 0.82
C LYS A 75 -14.91 31.05 1.17
N CYS A 76 -14.31 31.35 2.34
CA CYS A 76 -13.09 30.70 2.80
C CYS A 76 -13.30 29.21 3.07
N ASP A 77 -14.45 28.83 3.63
CA ASP A 77 -14.79 27.43 3.90
C ASP A 77 -15.03 26.63 2.61
N ALA A 78 -15.74 27.20 1.63
CA ALA A 78 -15.93 26.58 0.32
C ALA A 78 -14.60 26.34 -0.42
N GLU A 79 -13.72 27.35 -0.45
CA GLU A 79 -12.39 27.23 -1.04
C GLU A 79 -11.52 26.21 -0.30
N ARG A 80 -11.62 26.15 1.04
CA ARG A 80 -10.89 25.18 1.85
C ARG A 80 -11.26 23.75 1.48
N VAL A 81 -12.56 23.45 1.35
CA VAL A 81 -13.04 22.12 0.95
C VAL A 81 -12.51 21.73 -0.42
N ARG A 82 -12.55 22.66 -1.40
CA ARG A 82 -12.00 22.42 -2.75
C ARG A 82 -10.50 22.12 -2.71
N LEU A 83 -9.73 22.97 -2.02
CA LEU A 83 -8.27 22.83 -1.91
C LEU A 83 -7.85 21.60 -1.11
N GLU A 84 -8.64 21.18 -0.11
CA GLU A 84 -8.41 19.94 0.61
C GLU A 84 -8.58 18.73 -0.32
N ALA A 85 -9.64 18.69 -1.14
CA ALA A 85 -9.85 17.64 -2.13
C ALA A 85 -8.71 17.57 -3.16
N GLU A 86 -8.33 18.71 -3.75
CA GLU A 86 -7.22 18.80 -4.71
C GLU A 86 -5.89 18.33 -4.11
N ARG A 87 -5.63 18.71 -2.85
CA ARG A 87 -4.45 18.25 -2.10
C ARG A 87 -4.49 16.73 -1.90
N PHE A 88 -5.63 16.15 -1.55
CA PHE A 88 -5.73 14.70 -1.31
C PHE A 88 -5.54 13.90 -2.60
N GLU A 89 -6.08 14.37 -3.73
CA GLU A 89 -5.83 13.73 -5.03
C GLU A 89 -4.35 13.80 -5.41
N SER A 90 -3.72 14.96 -5.26
CA SER A 90 -2.27 15.10 -5.54
C SER A 90 -1.42 14.25 -4.59
N LEU A 91 -1.82 14.13 -3.31
CA LEU A 91 -1.08 13.35 -2.32
C LEU A 91 -1.07 11.85 -2.63
N ARG A 92 -2.13 11.33 -3.27
CA ARG A 92 -2.23 9.91 -3.68
C ARG A 92 -1.20 9.52 -4.74
N GLU A 93 -0.80 10.48 -5.57
CA GLU A 93 0.19 10.29 -6.64
C GLU A 93 1.64 10.37 -6.14
N ILE A 94 1.86 10.85 -4.91
CA ILE A 94 3.20 11.00 -4.33
C ILE A 94 3.64 9.67 -3.72
N GLY A 95 4.69 9.09 -4.29
CA GLY A 95 5.33 7.88 -3.75
C GLY A 95 6.07 8.11 -2.43
N ASN A 96 6.44 7.01 -1.77
CA ASN A 96 7.20 7.06 -0.53
C ASN A 96 8.63 7.57 -0.75
N LEU A 97 9.29 7.98 0.33
CA LEU A 97 10.71 8.33 0.31
C LEU A 97 11.57 7.10 -0.04
N LEU A 98 12.60 7.33 -0.85
CA LEU A 98 13.53 6.27 -1.26
C LEU A 98 14.62 6.05 -0.21
N HIS A 99 15.00 4.78 -0.04
CA HIS A 99 16.18 4.44 0.75
C HIS A 99 17.46 4.86 -0.01
N PRO A 100 18.52 5.32 0.70
CA PRO A 100 19.75 5.80 0.04
C PRO A 100 20.47 4.78 -0.85
N SER A 101 20.22 3.48 -0.65
CA SER A 101 20.83 2.41 -1.47
C SER A 101 20.10 2.13 -2.79
N VAL A 102 18.95 2.75 -3.04
CA VAL A 102 18.17 2.50 -4.26
C VAL A 102 18.87 3.12 -5.47
N PRO A 103 19.15 2.35 -6.54
CA PRO A 103 19.72 2.89 -7.77
C PRO A 103 18.76 3.87 -8.45
N ILE A 104 19.24 5.07 -8.82
CA ILE A 104 18.39 6.09 -9.45
C ILE A 104 18.44 5.92 -10.97
N SER A 105 17.41 5.30 -11.53
CA SER A 105 17.20 5.17 -12.97
C SER A 105 15.72 4.93 -13.31
N ASN A 106 15.38 5.13 -14.58
CA ASN A 106 14.10 4.75 -15.19
C ASN A 106 14.20 3.52 -16.12
N ASP A 107 15.39 2.94 -16.30
CA ASP A 107 15.61 1.75 -17.14
C ASP A 107 15.86 0.53 -16.25
N GLU A 108 14.87 -0.38 -16.17
CA GLU A 108 14.97 -1.58 -15.33
C GLU A 108 15.81 -2.69 -15.98
N ASP A 109 15.90 -2.71 -17.31
CA ASP A 109 16.60 -3.78 -18.03
C ASP A 109 18.12 -3.60 -17.94
N VAL A 110 18.58 -2.35 -17.86
CA VAL A 110 20.01 -2.02 -17.83
C VAL A 110 20.51 -1.71 -16.42
N ASP A 111 19.77 -0.93 -15.63
CA ASP A 111 20.33 -0.28 -14.42
C ASP A 111 19.97 -1.00 -13.11
N ASN A 112 19.22 -2.10 -13.18
CA ASN A 112 18.98 -2.98 -12.05
C ASN A 112 20.30 -3.60 -11.55
N LYS A 113 20.57 -3.48 -10.25
CA LYS A 113 21.87 -3.87 -9.68
C LYS A 113 21.79 -5.24 -9.02
N VAL A 114 22.62 -6.18 -9.47
CA VAL A 114 22.79 -7.47 -8.80
C VAL A 114 23.58 -7.28 -7.50
N GLU A 115 22.98 -7.62 -6.36
CA GLU A 115 23.61 -7.50 -5.04
C GLU A 115 24.22 -8.84 -4.57
N ARG A 116 23.56 -9.96 -4.85
CA ARG A 116 24.02 -11.30 -4.45
C ARG A 116 23.72 -12.32 -5.54
N VAL A 117 24.55 -13.36 -5.63
CA VAL A 117 24.34 -14.51 -6.53
C VAL A 117 24.59 -15.78 -5.74
N TRP A 118 23.73 -16.78 -5.91
CA TRP A 118 23.87 -18.09 -5.29
C TRP A 118 23.68 -19.20 -6.32
N GLY A 119 24.56 -20.21 -6.28
CA GLY A 119 24.56 -21.34 -7.21
C GLY A 119 25.12 -21.01 -8.60
N ASP A 120 24.96 -21.94 -9.55
CA ASP A 120 25.40 -21.78 -10.95
C ASP A 120 24.22 -21.39 -11.84
N CYS A 121 24.12 -20.08 -12.12
CA CYS A 121 23.11 -19.51 -13.01
C CYS A 121 23.47 -19.63 -14.51
N SER A 122 24.62 -20.22 -14.86
CA SER A 122 25.09 -20.32 -16.26
C SER A 122 24.69 -21.63 -16.93
N CYS A 123 24.26 -22.63 -16.16
CA CYS A 123 23.96 -23.95 -16.68
C CYS A 123 22.72 -23.95 -17.59
N ARG A 124 22.90 -24.37 -18.85
CA ARG A 124 21.79 -24.59 -19.78
C ARG A 124 21.35 -26.05 -19.73
N LYS A 125 20.05 -26.27 -19.61
CA LYS A 125 19.44 -27.59 -19.62
C LYS A 125 18.71 -27.82 -20.95
N LYS A 126 18.34 -29.07 -21.23
CA LYS A 126 17.84 -29.49 -22.54
C LYS A 126 16.44 -28.99 -22.83
N TYR A 127 15.53 -29.14 -21.87
CA TYR A 127 14.11 -28.80 -22.01
C TYR A 127 13.76 -27.58 -21.17
N SER A 128 12.84 -26.77 -21.69
CA SER A 128 12.24 -25.67 -20.95
C SER A 128 11.10 -26.16 -20.06
N HIS A 129 10.71 -25.39 -19.05
CA HIS A 129 9.54 -25.73 -18.24
C HIS A 129 8.26 -25.89 -19.07
N VAL A 130 8.12 -25.17 -20.20
CA VAL A 130 6.96 -25.27 -21.10
C VAL A 130 6.81 -26.68 -21.67
N ASP A 131 7.93 -27.31 -22.04
CA ASP A 131 7.94 -28.69 -22.52
C ASP A 131 7.76 -29.67 -21.35
N LEU A 132 8.47 -29.43 -20.24
CA LEU A 132 8.48 -30.34 -19.10
C LEU A 132 7.11 -30.51 -18.44
N VAL A 133 6.31 -29.44 -18.34
CA VAL A 133 4.95 -29.54 -17.76
C VAL A 133 4.01 -30.43 -18.59
N VAL A 134 4.24 -30.51 -19.90
CA VAL A 134 3.51 -31.40 -20.82
C VAL A 134 4.07 -32.82 -20.74
N MET A 135 5.40 -32.95 -20.71
CA MET A 135 6.11 -34.24 -20.64
C MET A 135 5.76 -35.04 -19.39
N VAL A 136 5.53 -34.39 -18.24
CA VAL A 136 5.10 -35.06 -16.99
C VAL A 136 3.58 -35.21 -16.88
N ASP A 137 2.84 -34.89 -17.95
CA ASP A 137 1.37 -34.85 -17.97
C ASP A 137 0.77 -34.05 -16.81
N GLY A 138 1.37 -32.89 -16.51
CA GLY A 138 1.07 -32.09 -15.33
C GLY A 138 0.23 -30.84 -15.57
N TYR A 139 0.02 -30.49 -16.84
CA TYR A 139 -0.57 -29.21 -17.25
C TYR A 139 -1.53 -29.40 -18.42
N GLU A 140 -2.61 -28.60 -18.43
CA GLU A 140 -3.59 -28.54 -19.51
C GLU A 140 -3.97 -27.07 -19.76
N GLY A 141 -3.38 -26.48 -20.81
CA GLY A 141 -3.54 -25.08 -21.16
C GLY A 141 -4.68 -24.81 -22.14
N GLU A 142 -4.94 -25.71 -23.10
CA GLU A 142 -5.94 -25.48 -24.15
C GLU A 142 -7.34 -25.44 -23.55
N LYS A 143 -7.70 -26.46 -22.76
CA LYS A 143 -8.98 -26.49 -22.05
C LYS A 143 -9.04 -25.43 -20.96
N GLY A 144 -7.91 -25.11 -20.33
CA GLY A 144 -7.81 -24.03 -19.35
C GLY A 144 -8.18 -22.67 -19.96
N ALA A 145 -7.68 -22.38 -21.16
CA ALA A 145 -7.96 -21.13 -21.85
C ALA A 145 -9.43 -21.01 -22.27
N VAL A 146 -10.06 -22.13 -22.65
CA VAL A 146 -11.50 -22.18 -22.97
C VAL A 146 -12.35 -21.87 -21.74
N VAL A 147 -11.96 -22.35 -20.55
CA VAL A 147 -12.73 -22.21 -19.32
C VAL A 147 -12.50 -20.86 -18.62
N ALA A 148 -11.24 -20.45 -18.48
CA ALA A 148 -10.85 -19.28 -17.66
C ALA A 148 -10.38 -18.08 -18.50
N GLY A 149 -10.38 -18.18 -19.83
CA GLY A 149 -9.92 -17.12 -20.74
C GLY A 149 -8.41 -17.11 -20.95
N SER A 150 -7.89 -16.02 -21.49
CA SER A 150 -6.45 -15.89 -21.80
C SER A 150 -5.59 -16.15 -20.57
N ARG A 151 -4.60 -17.05 -20.70
CA ARG A 151 -3.70 -17.57 -19.65
C ARG A 151 -4.35 -18.50 -18.61
N GLY A 152 -5.59 -18.95 -18.83
CA GLY A 152 -6.20 -19.99 -18.02
C GLY A 152 -5.51 -21.34 -18.20
N TYR A 153 -5.36 -22.11 -17.12
CA TYR A 153 -4.78 -23.46 -17.15
C TYR A 153 -5.38 -24.36 -16.07
N PHE A 154 -5.27 -25.67 -16.29
CA PHE A 154 -5.46 -26.68 -15.25
C PHE A 154 -4.11 -27.29 -14.87
N LEU A 155 -3.84 -27.34 -13.57
CA LEU A 155 -2.75 -28.14 -13.01
C LEU A 155 -3.29 -29.55 -12.72
N LYS A 156 -2.56 -30.59 -13.09
CA LYS A 156 -3.01 -31.99 -12.95
C LYS A 156 -1.88 -32.92 -12.51
N GLY A 157 -2.29 -34.10 -12.05
CA GLY A 157 -1.41 -35.22 -11.72
C GLY A 157 -0.25 -34.83 -10.78
N PRO A 158 1.00 -35.14 -11.14
CA PRO A 158 2.15 -34.96 -10.24
C PRO A 158 2.41 -33.49 -9.85
N LEU A 159 2.08 -32.53 -10.71
CA LEU A 159 2.34 -31.12 -10.42
C LEU A 159 1.42 -30.54 -9.35
N VAL A 160 0.20 -31.08 -9.20
CA VAL A 160 -0.70 -30.71 -8.09
C VAL A 160 -0.07 -31.09 -6.75
N PHE A 161 0.49 -32.31 -6.66
CA PHE A 161 1.16 -32.76 -5.45
C PHE A 161 2.45 -31.98 -5.19
N LEU A 162 3.18 -31.60 -6.23
CA LEU A 162 4.35 -30.73 -6.10
C LEU A 162 3.97 -29.33 -5.60
N GLU A 163 2.87 -28.76 -6.08
CA GLU A 163 2.35 -27.48 -5.58
C GLU A 163 1.99 -27.59 -4.09
N GLN A 164 1.24 -28.62 -3.70
CA GLN A 164 0.88 -28.82 -2.29
C GLN A 164 2.11 -29.05 -1.41
N ALA A 165 3.11 -29.80 -1.89
CA ALA A 165 4.37 -29.99 -1.18
C ALA A 165 5.13 -28.67 -0.96
N LEU A 166 5.16 -27.79 -1.97
CA LEU A 166 5.76 -26.47 -1.86
C LEU A 166 5.02 -25.58 -0.84
N ILE A 167 3.69 -25.55 -0.89
CA ILE A 167 2.87 -24.78 0.07
C ILE A 167 3.16 -25.25 1.49
N GLN A 168 3.15 -26.56 1.73
CA GLN A 168 3.39 -27.11 3.06
C GLN A 168 4.81 -26.84 3.55
N TYR A 169 5.81 -27.01 2.69
CA TYR A 169 7.21 -26.73 3.04
C TYR A 169 7.43 -25.24 3.36
N ALA A 170 6.85 -24.35 2.55
CA ALA A 170 6.87 -22.91 2.75
C ALA A 170 6.25 -22.52 4.11
N LEU A 171 5.04 -23.00 4.39
CA LEU A 171 4.34 -22.70 5.64
C LEU A 171 5.11 -23.22 6.87
N GLN A 172 5.71 -24.42 6.80
CA GLN A 172 6.53 -24.95 7.89
C GLN A 172 7.81 -24.14 8.11
N SER A 173 8.47 -23.71 7.03
CA SER A 173 9.67 -22.88 7.09
C SER A 173 9.40 -21.55 7.76
N LEU A 174 8.30 -20.88 7.38
CA LEU A 174 7.86 -19.63 8.02
C LEU A 174 7.42 -19.83 9.47
N ARG A 175 6.69 -20.92 9.76
CA ARG A 175 6.26 -21.22 11.13
C ARG A 175 7.45 -21.44 12.07
N ALA A 176 8.51 -22.09 11.59
CA ALA A 176 9.75 -22.27 12.36
C ALA A 176 10.44 -20.94 12.70
N LYS A 177 10.25 -19.90 11.87
CA LYS A 177 10.74 -18.54 12.10
C LYS A 177 9.73 -17.64 12.86
N GLY A 178 8.67 -18.21 13.43
CA GLY A 178 7.72 -17.48 14.28
C GLY A 178 6.57 -16.79 13.55
N TYR A 179 6.44 -16.96 12.24
CA TYR A 179 5.29 -16.43 11.50
C TYR A 179 3.99 -17.14 11.94
N THR A 180 2.90 -16.38 11.91
CA THR A 180 1.54 -16.89 12.14
C THR A 180 0.87 -17.11 10.78
N PRO A 181 0.51 -18.36 10.42
CA PRO A 181 -0.15 -18.63 9.14
C PRO A 181 -1.56 -18.03 9.15
N VAL A 182 -1.91 -17.31 8.08
CA VAL A 182 -3.22 -16.69 7.88
C VAL A 182 -3.73 -17.07 6.49
N TYR A 183 -4.94 -17.61 6.42
CA TYR A 183 -5.66 -17.83 5.16
C TYR A 183 -6.61 -16.66 4.92
N THR A 184 -6.41 -15.93 3.82
CA THR A 184 -7.12 -14.67 3.54
C THR A 184 -8.31 -14.87 2.61
N PRO A 185 -9.31 -13.98 2.65
CA PRO A 185 -10.35 -13.93 1.62
C PRO A 185 -9.77 -13.56 0.25
N PHE A 186 -10.24 -14.20 -0.82
CA PHE A 186 -9.80 -13.91 -2.20
C PHE A 186 -10.44 -12.69 -2.84
N PHE A 187 -11.51 -12.16 -2.23
CA PHE A 187 -12.21 -10.97 -2.71
C PHE A 187 -12.27 -9.93 -1.60
N MET A 188 -12.11 -8.67 -1.99
CA MET A 188 -12.09 -7.53 -1.09
C MET A 188 -13.06 -6.46 -1.60
N ARG A 189 -13.65 -5.69 -0.67
CA ARG A 189 -14.51 -4.55 -1.03
C ARG A 189 -13.70 -3.45 -1.71
N LYS A 190 -14.32 -2.77 -2.68
CA LYS A 190 -13.70 -1.70 -3.48
C LYS A 190 -13.04 -0.64 -2.59
N GLU A 191 -13.72 -0.22 -1.53
CA GLU A 191 -13.26 0.84 -0.64
C GLU A 191 -12.01 0.41 0.16
N VAL A 192 -11.88 -0.88 0.49
CA VAL A 192 -10.71 -1.39 1.20
C VAL A 192 -9.54 -1.61 0.25
N MET A 193 -9.82 -2.03 -0.99
CA MET A 193 -8.80 -2.20 -2.04
C MET A 193 -8.16 -0.87 -2.43
N GLN A 194 -8.94 0.23 -2.48
CA GLN A 194 -8.42 1.57 -2.80
C GLN A 194 -7.38 2.07 -1.78
N GLU A 195 -7.40 1.53 -0.57
CA GLU A 195 -6.47 1.88 0.50
C GLU A 195 -5.14 1.09 0.42
N VAL A 196 -5.05 0.07 -0.44
CA VAL A 196 -3.88 -0.82 -0.55
C VAL A 196 -3.31 -0.93 -1.97
N ALA A 197 -4.14 -0.73 -3.00
CA ALA A 197 -3.76 -0.86 -4.40
C ALA A 197 -3.37 0.48 -5.03
N GLN A 198 -2.43 0.44 -5.96
CA GLN A 198 -2.14 1.57 -6.84
C GLN A 198 -3.28 1.76 -7.85
N LEU A 199 -3.61 3.02 -8.15
CA LEU A 199 -4.73 3.40 -9.03
C LEU A 199 -4.66 2.73 -10.42
N SER A 200 -3.46 2.51 -10.96
CA SER A 200 -3.24 1.86 -12.27
C SER A 200 -3.47 0.34 -12.26
N GLN A 201 -3.37 -0.31 -11.10
CA GLN A 201 -3.56 -1.76 -10.92
C GLN A 201 -4.96 -2.11 -10.38
N PHE A 202 -5.74 -1.07 -10.05
CA PHE A 202 -7.00 -1.22 -9.35
C PHE A 202 -8.03 -2.05 -10.12
N ASP A 203 -8.22 -1.77 -11.41
CA ASP A 203 -9.25 -2.41 -12.23
C ASP A 203 -8.89 -3.85 -12.64
N GLU A 204 -7.60 -4.21 -12.67
CA GLU A 204 -7.14 -5.56 -13.00
C GLU A 204 -7.26 -6.53 -11.81
N GLU A 205 -6.99 -6.05 -10.60
CA GLU A 205 -6.99 -6.86 -9.37
C GLU A 205 -8.39 -6.97 -8.75
N LEU A 206 -9.29 -6.03 -9.05
CA LEU A 206 -10.69 -6.09 -8.65
C LEU A 206 -11.37 -7.21 -9.47
N TYR A 207 -11.49 -8.40 -8.89
CA TYR A 207 -12.22 -9.58 -9.40
C TYR A 207 -11.44 -10.61 -10.24
N LYS A 208 -10.12 -10.47 -10.42
CA LYS A 208 -9.33 -11.51 -11.11
C LYS A 208 -8.69 -12.47 -10.10
N VAL A 209 -9.24 -13.68 -10.01
CA VAL A 209 -8.53 -14.77 -9.33
C VAL A 209 -7.43 -15.26 -10.25
N SER A 210 -6.19 -14.85 -9.95
CA SER A 210 -5.01 -15.43 -10.58
C SER A 210 -4.84 -16.87 -10.11
N GLY A 211 -4.63 -17.82 -11.03
CA GLY A 211 -4.54 -19.25 -10.70
C GLY A 211 -3.29 -19.67 -9.90
N SER A 212 -2.47 -18.71 -9.48
CA SER A 212 -1.24 -18.95 -8.70
C SER A 212 -1.53 -18.79 -7.22
N THR A 213 -0.93 -19.65 -6.40
CA THR A 213 -1.11 -19.68 -4.94
C THR A 213 0.14 -19.15 -4.24
N PRO A 214 0.38 -17.83 -4.18
CA PRO A 214 1.59 -17.31 -3.56
C PRO A 214 1.56 -17.46 -2.03
N ILE A 215 2.73 -17.71 -1.46
CA ILE A 215 2.96 -17.65 -0.02
C ILE A 215 3.69 -16.33 0.26
N GLU A 216 2.97 -15.43 0.94
CA GLU A 216 3.42 -14.08 1.27
C GLU A 216 3.89 -13.99 2.73
N GLN A 217 4.93 -13.19 2.96
CA GLN A 217 5.37 -12.74 4.27
C GLN A 217 4.81 -11.35 4.51
N PHE A 218 4.25 -11.10 5.69
CA PHE A 218 3.79 -9.78 6.09
C PHE A 218 4.26 -9.46 7.51
N VAL A 219 4.95 -8.34 7.69
CA VAL A 219 5.48 -7.92 9.00
C VAL A 219 5.11 -6.48 9.32
N TYR A 220 4.61 -6.29 10.54
CA TYR A 220 4.41 -4.98 11.15
C TYR A 220 5.59 -4.71 12.09
N ALA A 221 6.41 -3.72 11.76
CA ALA A 221 7.64 -3.40 12.48
C ALA A 221 7.54 -2.05 13.20
N SER A 222 8.33 -1.90 14.26
CA SER A 222 8.49 -0.61 14.94
C SER A 222 9.13 0.41 13.98
N PRO A 223 8.66 1.67 13.95
CA PRO A 223 9.27 2.72 13.12
C PRO A 223 10.60 3.22 13.70
N HIS A 224 10.94 2.83 14.92
CA HIS A 224 12.13 3.30 15.64
C HIS A 224 13.35 2.41 15.42
N ASP A 225 14.53 2.97 15.72
CA ASP A 225 15.80 2.25 15.84
C ASP A 225 16.16 1.39 14.62
N ASN A 226 15.74 1.82 13.43
CA ASN A 226 15.97 1.12 12.17
C ASN A 226 15.38 -0.31 12.12
N LYS A 227 14.45 -0.65 13.01
CA LYS A 227 13.94 -2.02 13.18
C LYS A 227 13.26 -2.58 11.93
N SER A 228 12.58 -1.75 11.16
CA SER A 228 11.99 -2.17 9.90
C SER A 228 13.04 -2.64 8.88
N TRP A 229 14.22 -2.02 8.84
CA TRP A 229 15.29 -2.39 7.91
C TRP A 229 16.03 -3.66 8.35
N GLU A 230 16.20 -3.86 9.66
CA GLU A 230 16.68 -5.15 10.19
C GLU A 230 15.71 -6.28 9.80
N MET A 231 14.41 -6.05 9.97
CA MET A 231 13.37 -6.99 9.58
C MET A 231 13.32 -7.23 8.06
N PHE A 232 13.58 -6.20 7.25
CA PHE A 232 13.68 -6.32 5.80
C PHE A 232 14.78 -7.33 5.40
N GLU A 233 15.98 -7.22 5.98
CA GLU A 233 17.06 -8.16 5.73
C GLU A 233 16.73 -9.57 6.25
N GLU A 234 16.03 -9.69 7.38
CA GLU A 234 15.59 -10.99 7.91
C GLU A 234 14.57 -11.69 6.99
N MET A 235 13.60 -10.93 6.46
CA MET A 235 12.62 -11.43 5.48
C MET A 235 13.29 -11.89 4.20
N MET A 236 14.29 -11.13 3.72
CA MET A 236 15.12 -11.48 2.56
C MET A 236 15.89 -12.76 2.82
N ALA A 237 16.64 -12.85 3.92
CA ALA A 237 17.40 -14.04 4.30
C ALA A 237 16.50 -15.27 4.45
N THR A 238 15.27 -15.08 4.93
CA THR A 238 14.27 -16.16 5.00
C THR A 238 13.86 -16.71 3.64
N ALA A 239 13.67 -15.84 2.65
CA ALA A 239 13.42 -16.28 1.29
C ALA A 239 14.67 -16.94 0.67
N GLU A 240 15.86 -16.39 0.92
CA GLU A 240 17.13 -16.98 0.48
C GLU A 240 17.30 -18.41 1.02
N ASP A 241 17.20 -18.60 2.34
CA ASP A 241 17.29 -19.90 3.01
C ASP A 241 16.33 -20.93 2.36
N PHE A 242 15.11 -20.50 2.04
CA PHE A 242 14.11 -21.32 1.39
C PHE A 242 14.58 -21.79 0.01
N TYR A 243 15.00 -20.88 -0.88
CA TYR A 243 15.47 -21.26 -2.23
C TYR A 243 16.80 -22.03 -2.22
N GLN A 244 17.72 -21.69 -1.32
CA GLN A 244 18.96 -22.42 -1.12
C GLN A 244 18.69 -23.87 -0.66
N SER A 245 17.73 -24.05 0.26
CA SER A 245 17.33 -25.38 0.73
C SER A 245 16.68 -26.25 -0.36
N LEU A 246 16.08 -25.62 -1.37
CA LEU A 246 15.56 -26.26 -2.57
C LEU A 246 16.62 -26.44 -3.65
N GLY A 247 17.85 -25.97 -3.46
CA GLY A 247 18.94 -26.10 -4.42
C GLY A 247 18.72 -25.31 -5.71
N ILE A 248 17.94 -24.23 -5.68
CA ILE A 248 17.61 -23.43 -6.87
C ILE A 248 18.58 -22.25 -6.97
N PRO A 249 19.35 -22.11 -8.06
CA PRO A 249 20.25 -20.96 -8.26
C PRO A 249 19.44 -19.67 -8.47
N TYR A 250 19.92 -18.55 -7.92
CA TYR A 250 19.25 -17.26 -8.02
C TYR A 250 20.23 -16.07 -7.98
N HIS A 251 19.74 -14.91 -8.41
CA HIS A 251 20.35 -13.61 -8.16
C HIS A 251 19.39 -12.74 -7.34
N ILE A 252 19.94 -11.91 -6.46
CA ILE A 252 19.21 -10.84 -5.78
C ILE A 252 19.52 -9.55 -6.50
N VAL A 253 18.45 -8.83 -6.85
CA VAL A 253 18.52 -7.59 -7.60
C VAL A 253 17.91 -6.47 -6.77
N ASN A 254 18.69 -5.40 -6.62
CA ASN A 254 18.24 -4.12 -6.11
C ASN A 254 17.65 -3.32 -7.28
N ILE A 255 16.36 -3.06 -7.15
CA ILE A 255 15.53 -2.55 -8.23
C ILE A 255 15.66 -1.02 -8.31
N VAL A 256 15.77 -0.47 -9.52
CA VAL A 256 15.87 0.98 -9.75
C VAL A 256 14.64 1.74 -9.26
N SER A 257 14.82 3.02 -8.97
CA SER A 257 13.80 3.96 -8.47
C SER A 257 12.60 4.21 -9.42
N GLY A 258 12.60 3.60 -10.62
CA GLY A 258 11.76 3.92 -11.77
C GLY A 258 10.34 4.42 -11.48
N ARG A 259 9.86 5.30 -12.36
CA ARG A 259 8.57 5.99 -12.25
C ARG A 259 7.40 4.99 -12.17
N GLY A 260 6.77 4.83 -11.00
CA GLY A 260 5.51 4.09 -10.87
C GLY A 260 5.41 3.13 -9.70
N ARG A 261 6.50 2.80 -8.99
CA ARG A 261 6.42 2.04 -7.74
C ARG A 261 6.09 2.97 -6.56
N GLY A 262 4.86 3.46 -6.51
CA GLY A 262 4.29 4.06 -5.31
C GLY A 262 4.20 3.00 -4.21
N PHE A 263 5.28 2.76 -3.47
CA PHE A 263 5.30 1.79 -2.38
C PHE A 263 4.35 2.29 -1.28
N LEU A 264 3.17 1.68 -1.20
CA LEU A 264 2.11 2.03 -0.29
C LEU A 264 2.46 1.49 1.11
N THR A 265 2.96 2.34 2.00
CA THR A 265 2.96 2.03 3.43
C THR A 265 1.62 2.54 3.98
N ARG A 266 0.61 1.67 4.03
CA ARG A 266 -0.61 2.02 4.77
C ARG A 266 -0.26 2.07 6.25
N ALA A 267 -0.72 3.11 6.93
CA ALA A 267 -0.51 3.32 8.34
C ALA A 267 -1.63 2.62 9.13
N THR A 268 -1.34 1.56 9.88
CA THR A 268 -2.30 1.01 10.85
C THR A 268 -1.96 1.53 12.24
N SER A 269 -2.93 2.19 12.88
CA SER A 269 -2.79 2.68 14.26
C SER A 269 -2.98 1.52 15.24
N LEU A 270 -1.92 1.16 15.99
CA LEU A 270 -2.08 0.29 17.15
C LEU A 270 -2.56 1.15 18.33
N CYS A 271 -3.87 1.36 18.44
CA CYS A 271 -4.45 1.99 19.62
C CYS A 271 -4.28 1.06 20.83
N ARG A 272 -3.40 1.42 21.76
CA ARG A 272 -3.30 0.78 23.08
C ARG A 272 -4.60 1.07 23.84
N ALA A 273 -5.54 0.12 23.83
CA ALA A 273 -6.72 0.17 24.68
C ALA A 273 -6.30 0.04 26.14
N GLY A 274 -6.09 1.17 26.81
CA GLY A 274 -6.02 1.24 28.27
C GLY A 274 -7.43 1.22 28.88
N PRO A 275 -7.60 0.68 30.10
CA PRO A 275 -8.91 0.60 30.75
C PRO A 275 -9.44 2.02 31.02
N GLY A 276 -10.76 2.18 30.82
CA GLY A 276 -11.46 3.45 30.82
C GLY A 276 -11.18 4.33 32.03
N GLY A 277 -10.95 5.61 31.74
CA GLY A 277 -10.93 6.67 32.73
C GLY A 277 -11.29 7.99 32.04
N ASP A 278 -12.40 8.57 32.46
CA ASP A 278 -12.84 9.92 32.09
C ASP A 278 -11.77 10.93 32.53
N ARG A 279 -10.89 11.31 31.59
CA ARG A 279 -10.06 12.51 31.71
C ARG A 279 -10.23 13.34 30.44
N PRO A 280 -10.37 14.68 30.56
CA PRO A 280 -10.48 15.56 29.39
C PRO A 280 -9.22 15.40 28.52
N PRO A 281 -9.35 15.40 27.19
CA PRO A 281 -8.23 15.13 26.31
C PRO A 281 -7.22 16.29 26.42
N LEU A 282 -6.08 16.02 27.06
CA LEU A 282 -4.84 16.73 26.73
C LEU A 282 -4.62 16.61 25.21
N PRO A 283 -3.96 17.57 24.53
CA PRO A 283 -3.58 17.37 23.14
C PRO A 283 -2.73 16.09 23.09
N ALA A 284 -3.32 15.03 22.54
CA ALA A 284 -2.67 13.72 22.52
C ALA A 284 -1.33 13.87 21.79
N PRO A 285 -0.24 13.28 22.31
CA PRO A 285 1.00 13.19 21.54
C PRO A 285 0.67 12.59 20.17
N ARG A 286 1.30 13.11 19.09
CA ARG A 286 1.10 12.56 17.74
C ARG A 286 1.36 11.05 17.81
N VAL A 287 0.35 10.26 17.46
CA VAL A 287 0.49 8.82 17.40
C VAL A 287 1.38 8.50 16.21
N GLU A 288 2.43 7.73 16.43
CA GLU A 288 3.31 7.26 15.36
C GLU A 288 2.76 5.96 14.76
N PHE A 289 3.00 5.79 13.46
CA PHE A 289 2.53 4.63 12.72
C PHE A 289 3.60 3.55 12.62
N VAL A 290 3.17 2.30 12.61
CA VAL A 290 4.07 1.16 12.36
C VAL A 290 4.55 1.15 10.91
N HIS A 291 5.73 0.57 10.68
CA HIS A 291 6.18 0.24 9.32
C HIS A 291 5.59 -1.10 8.90
N MET A 292 5.23 -1.24 7.63
CA MET A 292 4.65 -2.45 7.06
C MET A 292 5.58 -2.96 5.95
N LEU A 293 5.96 -4.24 6.04
CA LEU A 293 6.81 -4.92 5.08
C LEU A 293 6.07 -6.13 4.51
N ASN A 294 6.23 -6.35 3.22
CA ASN A 294 5.69 -7.52 2.53
C ASN A 294 6.76 -8.14 1.63
N ALA A 295 6.74 -9.47 1.49
CA ALA A 295 7.60 -10.19 0.57
C ALA A 295 6.96 -11.50 0.11
N THR A 296 6.94 -11.74 -1.20
CA THR A 296 6.53 -13.04 -1.74
C THR A 296 7.65 -14.04 -1.51
N MET A 297 7.45 -15.01 -0.62
CA MET A 297 8.44 -16.05 -0.37
C MET A 297 8.41 -17.12 -1.47
N CYS A 298 7.22 -17.60 -1.84
CA CYS A 298 7.07 -18.65 -2.84
C CYS A 298 5.84 -18.40 -3.71
N ALA A 299 6.07 -18.06 -4.98
CA ALA A 299 5.04 -18.11 -6.01
C ALA A 299 5.04 -19.52 -6.61
N THR A 300 4.11 -20.37 -6.16
CA THR A 300 4.14 -21.83 -6.41
C THR A 300 4.40 -22.20 -7.86
N THR A 301 3.68 -21.58 -8.80
CA THR A 301 3.81 -21.82 -10.25
C THR A 301 5.21 -21.55 -10.78
N ARG A 302 5.81 -20.40 -10.42
CA ARG A 302 7.18 -20.03 -10.81
C ARG A 302 8.22 -20.93 -10.17
N THR A 303 8.02 -21.28 -8.89
CA THR A 303 8.90 -22.19 -8.18
C THR A 303 8.85 -23.60 -8.78
N ILE A 304 7.68 -24.08 -9.21
CA ILE A 304 7.54 -25.35 -9.94
C ILE A 304 8.35 -25.31 -11.23
N CYS A 305 8.20 -24.28 -12.06
CA CYS A 305 8.98 -24.15 -13.30
C CYS A 305 10.48 -24.21 -13.03
N ALA A 306 10.96 -23.49 -12.01
CA ALA A 306 12.37 -23.51 -11.62
C ALA A 306 12.83 -24.92 -11.18
N ILE A 307 12.00 -25.65 -10.42
CA ILE A 307 12.30 -27.03 -10.02
C ILE A 307 12.37 -27.94 -11.24
N LEU A 308 11.38 -27.87 -12.14
CA LEU A 308 11.33 -28.69 -13.35
C LEU A 308 12.61 -28.52 -14.17
N GLU A 309 13.01 -27.27 -14.43
CA GLU A 309 14.20 -27.00 -15.23
C GLU A 309 15.50 -27.43 -14.55
N ASN A 310 15.67 -27.13 -13.27
CA ASN A 310 16.92 -27.40 -12.56
C ASN A 310 17.11 -28.89 -12.25
N TYR A 311 16.01 -29.62 -12.01
CA TYR A 311 16.03 -31.03 -11.61
C TYR A 311 15.68 -32.01 -12.74
N GLN A 312 15.63 -31.55 -14.00
CA GLN A 312 15.42 -32.44 -15.14
C GLN A 312 16.60 -33.41 -15.33
N THR A 313 16.27 -34.63 -15.73
CA THR A 313 17.18 -35.72 -16.09
C THR A 313 16.65 -36.41 -17.35
N GLU A 314 17.39 -37.39 -17.89
CA GLU A 314 16.94 -38.14 -19.07
C GLU A 314 15.65 -38.95 -18.83
N GLU A 315 15.40 -39.36 -17.58
CA GLU A 315 14.26 -40.20 -17.20
C GLU A 315 13.03 -39.39 -16.74
N GLY A 316 13.21 -38.11 -16.39
CA GLY A 316 12.18 -37.31 -15.74
C GLY A 316 12.73 -36.19 -14.87
N VAL A 317 11.88 -35.64 -14.00
CA VAL A 317 12.28 -34.58 -13.06
C VAL A 317 12.44 -35.14 -11.66
N ARG A 318 13.62 -34.96 -11.06
CA ARG A 318 13.87 -35.36 -9.67
C ARG A 318 13.20 -34.40 -8.69
N ILE A 319 12.53 -34.93 -7.68
CA ILE A 319 11.99 -34.09 -6.61
C ILE A 319 13.11 -33.66 -5.65
N PRO A 320 13.22 -32.35 -5.32
CA PRO A 320 14.15 -31.84 -4.30
C PRO A 320 13.98 -32.57 -2.98
N GLU A 321 15.08 -32.89 -2.30
CA GLU A 321 15.07 -33.73 -1.10
C GLU A 321 14.13 -33.20 0.01
N ARG A 322 14.13 -31.87 0.22
CA ARG A 322 13.27 -31.19 1.19
C ARG A 322 11.78 -31.36 0.92
N LEU A 323 11.39 -31.55 -0.33
CA LEU A 323 9.98 -31.69 -0.72
C LEU A 323 9.48 -33.13 -0.63
N ARG A 324 10.37 -34.13 -0.59
CA ARG A 324 9.98 -35.55 -0.59
C ARG A 324 9.13 -35.95 0.60
N ALA A 325 9.32 -35.32 1.76
CA ALA A 325 8.52 -35.57 2.95
C ALA A 325 7.05 -35.11 2.82
N PHE A 326 6.77 -34.22 1.87
CA PHE A 326 5.44 -33.61 1.67
C PHE A 326 4.71 -34.15 0.45
N ILE A 327 5.39 -34.97 -0.35
CA ILE A 327 4.78 -35.65 -1.49
C ILE A 327 4.17 -36.97 -1.01
N VAL A 328 2.97 -37.27 -1.50
CA VAL A 328 2.26 -38.52 -1.16
C VAL A 328 3.09 -39.72 -1.62
N THR A 329 3.15 -40.78 -0.80
CA THR A 329 3.95 -42.00 -1.02
C THR A 329 3.70 -42.72 -2.35
N CYS A 330 2.58 -42.43 -3.04
CA CYS A 330 2.27 -42.98 -4.36
C CYS A 330 2.92 -42.22 -5.54
N VAL A 331 3.54 -41.07 -5.30
CA VAL A 331 4.27 -40.32 -6.33
C VAL A 331 5.76 -40.69 -6.25
N PRO A 332 6.38 -41.19 -7.33
CA PRO A 332 7.79 -41.55 -7.32
C PRO A 332 8.70 -40.34 -7.06
N CYS A 333 9.88 -40.59 -6.49
CA CYS A 333 10.91 -39.55 -6.24
C CYS A 333 11.41 -38.88 -7.54
N VAL A 334 11.09 -39.47 -8.70
CA VAL A 334 11.31 -38.94 -10.03
C VAL A 334 9.95 -38.87 -10.72
N LEU A 335 9.54 -37.68 -11.14
CA LEU A 335 8.39 -37.50 -12.01
C LEU A 335 8.76 -38.03 -13.39
N CYS A 336 8.31 -39.23 -13.71
CA CYS A 336 8.60 -39.87 -14.98
C CYS A 336 8.05 -39.04 -16.15
N VAL A 337 8.83 -38.94 -17.22
CA VAL A 337 8.29 -38.47 -18.49
C VAL A 337 7.27 -39.51 -18.97
N CYS A 338 6.02 -39.09 -19.13
CA CYS A 338 5.01 -39.93 -19.75
C CYS A 338 5.49 -40.22 -21.18
N SER A 339 5.56 -41.49 -21.55
CA SER A 339 6.03 -41.99 -22.85
C SER A 339 5.14 -41.61 -24.05
N VAL A 340 4.30 -40.59 -23.90
CA VAL A 340 3.32 -40.10 -24.87
C VAL A 340 3.96 -39.15 -25.89
N ILE A 341 5.22 -38.73 -25.68
CA ILE A 341 5.99 -37.95 -26.67
C ILE A 341 7.13 -38.80 -27.23
N ARG A 342 6.78 -39.87 -27.95
CA ARG A 342 7.65 -40.52 -28.94
C ARG A 342 7.01 -40.48 -30.31
#